data_AF-A0A553WDF1-F1
#
_entry.id   AF-A0A553WDF1-F1
#
_cell.length_a   1.000
_cell.length_b   1.000
_cell.length_c   1.000
_cell.angle_alpha   90.00
_cell.angle_beta   90.00
_cell.angle_gamma   90.00
#
_symmetry.space_group_name_H-M   'P 1'
#
loop_
_entity.id
_entity.type
_entity.pdbx_description
1 polymer ?
#
loop_
_entity_poly.entity_id
_entity_poly.type
_entity_poly.pdbx_seq_one_letter_code
_entity_poly.pdbx_strand_id
1 'polypeptide(L)'
;MSIAVAGCASAPAPAPRPQTPAERPASAFPGRPVLEKKGLEAVMGKDIATLKRLFGEPRLDVIEVYGRKMQFSGKACVLDAFLYPDGKGGSEIVTHIDARRSDGAEVDRAACVEALSRR
;
A
#
# COMPACT_ATOMS: atom_id res chain seq x y z
N MET A 1 59.80 36.57 36.93
CA MET A 1 58.44 36.26 37.41
C MET A 1 58.00 34.94 36.80
N SER A 2 57.36 34.12 37.59
CA SER A 2 57.21 32.66 37.46
C SER A 2 56.38 32.16 36.27
N ILE A 3 56.66 30.90 35.93
CA ILE A 3 56.04 30.01 34.94
C ILE A 3 54.62 29.61 35.35
N ALA A 4 53.72 29.38 34.39
CA ALA A 4 52.62 28.42 34.56
C ALA A 4 52.31 27.71 33.24
N VAL A 5 52.64 26.41 33.18
CA VAL A 5 52.17 25.46 32.16
C VAL A 5 50.91 24.82 32.70
N ALA A 6 49.79 24.92 31.97
CA ALA A 6 48.54 24.23 32.29
C ALA A 6 48.36 23.05 31.33
N GLY A 7 48.53 21.83 31.84
CA GLY A 7 48.23 20.60 31.12
C GLY A 7 46.75 20.25 31.23
N CYS A 8 46.08 20.00 30.10
CA CYS A 8 44.75 19.36 30.09
C CYS A 8 44.94 17.84 30.16
N ALA A 9 44.46 17.23 31.25
CA ALA A 9 44.31 15.79 31.36
C ALA A 9 42.96 15.38 30.75
N SER A 10 42.98 14.56 29.70
CA SER A 10 41.78 13.95 29.12
C SER A 10 41.45 12.64 29.84
N ALA A 11 40.28 12.56 30.46
CA ALA A 11 39.75 11.30 31.00
C ALA A 11 39.23 10.40 29.86
N PRO A 12 39.38 9.06 29.95
CA PRO A 12 38.83 8.14 28.94
C PRO A 12 37.31 8.09 29.03
N ALA A 13 36.65 8.13 27.86
CA ALA A 13 35.20 8.01 27.73
C ALA A 13 34.73 6.57 28.04
N PRO A 14 33.55 6.39 28.67
CA PRO A 14 33.00 5.08 28.95
C PRO A 14 32.58 4.34 27.66
N ALA A 15 32.76 3.02 27.66
CA ALA A 15 32.43 2.15 26.53
C ALA A 15 30.93 2.16 26.19
N PRO A 16 30.55 2.06 24.91
CA PRO A 16 29.16 2.05 24.49
C PRO A 16 28.46 0.75 24.91
N ARG A 17 27.28 0.88 25.53
CA ARG A 17 26.42 -0.26 25.89
C ARG A 17 25.77 -0.86 24.63
N PRO A 18 25.61 -2.19 24.54
CA PRO A 18 24.89 -2.82 23.45
C PRO A 18 23.44 -2.34 23.44
N GLN A 19 23.02 -1.74 22.33
CA GLN A 19 21.64 -1.30 22.12
C GLN A 19 20.85 -2.53 21.65
N THR A 20 19.91 -2.99 22.47
CA THR A 20 18.86 -3.92 22.01
C THR A 20 18.10 -3.26 20.85
N PRO A 21 17.86 -3.96 19.72
CA PRO A 21 17.04 -3.42 18.64
C PRO A 21 15.68 -3.00 19.18
N ALA A 22 15.36 -1.70 19.07
CA ALA A 22 14.05 -1.21 19.41
C ALA A 22 13.04 -1.81 18.41
N GLU A 23 12.10 -2.60 18.91
CA GLU A 23 11.00 -3.11 18.12
C GLU A 23 10.18 -1.92 17.62
N ARG A 24 10.21 -1.68 16.31
CA ARG A 24 9.47 -0.57 15.70
C ARG A 24 7.98 -0.84 15.91
N PRO A 25 7.20 0.06 16.55
CA PRO A 25 5.77 -0.10 16.65
C PRO A 25 5.20 -0.17 15.23
N ALA A 26 4.42 -1.22 14.94
CA ALA A 26 3.70 -1.32 13.68
C ALA A 26 2.82 -0.07 13.53
N SER A 27 3.04 0.70 12.47
CA SER A 27 2.21 1.87 12.16
C SER A 27 0.75 1.43 12.14
N ALA A 28 -0.07 1.99 13.03
CA ALA A 28 -1.49 1.72 13.04
C ALA A 28 -2.08 2.29 11.74
N PHE A 29 -2.45 1.41 10.82
CA PHE A 29 -3.17 1.80 9.61
C PHE A 29 -4.50 2.44 10.03
N PRO A 30 -4.90 3.57 9.44
CA PRO A 30 -6.21 4.15 9.70
C PRO A 30 -7.30 3.10 9.46
N GLY A 31 -8.26 3.03 10.39
CA GLY A 31 -9.37 2.08 10.34
C GLY A 31 -10.06 2.15 8.98
N ARG A 32 -10.27 0.98 8.36
CA ARG A 32 -10.81 0.88 7.00
C ARG A 32 -12.24 1.44 6.96
N PRO A 33 -12.56 2.41 6.09
CA PRO A 33 -13.95 2.84 5.91
C PRO A 33 -14.79 1.65 5.42
N VAL A 34 -16.05 1.58 5.88
CA VAL A 34 -17.00 0.54 5.44
C VAL A 34 -17.40 0.88 4.00
N LEU A 35 -16.69 0.27 3.05
CA LEU A 35 -17.03 0.34 1.64
C LEU A 35 -18.26 -0.53 1.37
N GLU A 36 -19.28 0.05 0.72
CA GLU A 36 -20.39 -0.69 0.13
C GLU A 36 -19.85 -1.80 -0.76
N LYS A 37 -20.06 -3.06 -0.36
CA LYS A 37 -19.51 -4.25 -1.04
C LYS A 37 -20.47 -4.83 -2.07
N LYS A 38 -21.71 -4.36 -2.11
CA LYS A 38 -22.76 -4.96 -2.94
C LYS A 38 -22.34 -4.93 -4.42
N GLY A 39 -22.20 -6.09 -5.03
CA GLY A 39 -21.77 -6.23 -6.42
C GLY A 39 -20.26 -6.08 -6.64
N LEU A 40 -19.47 -5.98 -5.57
CA LEU A 40 -18.01 -5.87 -5.60
C LEU A 40 -17.31 -7.07 -4.95
N GLU A 41 -18.06 -8.10 -4.55
CA GLU A 41 -17.57 -9.27 -3.80
C GLU A 41 -16.53 -10.07 -4.60
N ALA A 42 -16.61 -9.99 -5.93
CA ALA A 42 -15.63 -10.60 -6.84
C ALA A 42 -14.25 -9.93 -6.76
N VAL A 43 -14.16 -8.69 -6.28
CA VAL A 43 -12.93 -7.86 -6.32
C VAL A 43 -12.44 -7.49 -4.91
N MET A 44 -13.35 -7.05 -4.03
CA MET A 44 -12.99 -6.58 -2.70
C MET A 44 -12.38 -7.70 -1.85
N GLY A 45 -11.20 -7.43 -1.29
CA GLY A 45 -10.44 -8.41 -0.49
C GLY A 45 -9.79 -9.52 -1.30
N LYS A 46 -9.80 -9.44 -2.64
CA LYS A 46 -9.07 -10.39 -3.50
C LYS A 46 -7.64 -9.96 -3.70
N ASP A 47 -6.80 -10.95 -4.00
CA ASP A 47 -5.38 -10.77 -4.29
C ASP A 47 -5.13 -10.48 -5.78
N ILE A 48 -3.87 -10.16 -6.09
CA ILE A 48 -3.37 -9.87 -7.44
C ILE A 48 -3.71 -11.00 -8.42
N ALA A 49 -3.47 -12.26 -8.02
CA ALA A 49 -3.70 -13.42 -8.88
C ALA A 49 -5.17 -13.57 -9.26
N THR A 50 -6.08 -13.31 -8.33
CA THR A 50 -7.52 -13.33 -8.59
C THR A 50 -7.93 -12.21 -9.52
N LEU A 51 -7.43 -10.99 -9.35
CA LEU A 51 -7.73 -9.88 -10.27
C LEU A 51 -7.26 -10.18 -11.70
N LYS A 52 -6.06 -10.75 -11.84
CA LYS A 52 -5.53 -11.15 -13.15
C LYS A 52 -6.36 -12.23 -13.81
N ARG A 53 -6.86 -13.19 -13.04
CA ARG A 53 -7.77 -14.22 -13.56
C ARG A 53 -9.12 -13.65 -13.99
N LEU A 54 -9.63 -12.63 -13.30
CA LEU A 54 -10.92 -12.01 -13.60
C LEU A 54 -10.86 -11.05 -14.79
N PHE A 55 -9.81 -10.24 -14.88
CA PHE A 55 -9.74 -9.11 -15.82
C PHE A 55 -8.61 -9.22 -16.86
N GLY A 56 -7.74 -10.23 -16.75
CA GLY A 56 -6.52 -10.36 -17.53
C GLY A 56 -5.36 -9.55 -16.95
N GLU A 57 -4.31 -9.33 -17.74
CA GLU A 57 -3.19 -8.50 -17.32
C GLU A 57 -3.60 -7.03 -17.18
N PRO A 58 -3.19 -6.34 -16.10
CA PRO A 58 -3.50 -4.93 -15.93
C PRO A 58 -2.76 -4.09 -16.97
N ARG A 59 -3.37 -2.97 -17.37
CA ARG A 59 -2.71 -1.95 -18.17
C ARG A 59 -1.60 -1.24 -17.40
N LEU A 60 -1.77 -1.11 -16.08
CA LEU A 60 -0.82 -0.47 -15.19
C LEU A 60 -0.73 -1.26 -13.89
N ASP A 61 0.48 -1.53 -13.40
CA ASP A 61 0.74 -2.14 -12.10
C ASP A 61 1.86 -1.34 -11.42
N VAL A 62 1.51 -0.51 -10.43
CA VAL A 62 2.43 0.38 -9.71
C VAL A 62 2.57 -0.12 -8.29
N ILE A 63 3.81 -0.37 -7.88
CA ILE A 63 4.17 -0.64 -6.49
C ILE A 63 4.45 0.70 -5.82
N GLU A 64 3.74 0.96 -4.72
CA GLU A 64 3.93 2.11 -3.85
C GLU A 64 4.57 1.68 -2.52
N VAL A 65 4.91 2.66 -1.67
CA VAL A 65 5.63 2.40 -0.40
C VAL A 65 4.85 1.46 0.53
N TYR A 66 3.51 1.55 0.54
CA TYR A 66 2.65 0.81 1.46
C TYR A 66 1.57 -0.02 0.77
N GLY A 67 1.63 -0.16 -0.55
CA GLY A 67 0.62 -0.90 -1.30
C GLY A 67 0.89 -0.91 -2.79
N ARG A 68 -0.13 -1.24 -3.56
CA ARG A 68 -0.04 -1.40 -5.01
C ARG A 68 -1.30 -0.88 -5.68
N LYS A 69 -1.14 -0.27 -6.85
CA LYS A 69 -2.24 0.14 -7.72
C LYS A 69 -2.21 -0.69 -9.01
N MET A 70 -3.29 -1.39 -9.28
CA MET A 70 -3.51 -2.08 -10.56
C MET A 70 -4.63 -1.38 -11.35
N GLN A 71 -4.42 -1.13 -12.63
CA GLN A 71 -5.43 -0.53 -13.51
C GLN A 71 -5.84 -1.50 -14.61
N PHE A 72 -7.15 -1.66 -14.79
CA PHE A 72 -7.75 -2.41 -15.88
C PHE A 72 -8.56 -1.47 -16.76
N SER A 73 -8.59 -1.71 -18.06
CA SER A 73 -9.29 -0.85 -19.02
C SER A 73 -10.10 -1.68 -19.99
N GLY A 74 -11.38 -1.33 -20.13
CA GLY A 74 -12.29 -1.88 -21.12
C GLY A 74 -12.92 -0.77 -21.95
N LYS A 75 -13.79 -1.14 -22.88
CA LYS A 75 -14.54 -0.16 -23.70
C LYS A 75 -15.47 0.71 -22.85
N ALA A 76 -16.06 0.13 -21.80
CA ALA A 76 -17.05 0.79 -20.97
C ALA A 76 -16.44 1.69 -19.89
N CYS A 77 -15.31 1.30 -19.30
CA CYS A 77 -14.71 1.98 -18.15
C CYS A 77 -13.25 1.58 -17.92
N VAL A 78 -12.61 2.32 -17.02
CA VAL A 78 -11.30 2.04 -16.41
C VAL A 78 -11.54 1.77 -14.93
N LEU A 79 -10.99 0.67 -14.43
CA LEU A 79 -11.02 0.27 -13.03
C LEU A 79 -9.62 0.41 -12.43
N ASP A 80 -9.49 1.20 -11.37
CA ASP A 80 -8.30 1.22 -10.53
C ASP A 80 -8.58 0.38 -9.27
N ALA A 81 -7.73 -0.60 -9.00
CA ALA A 81 -7.75 -1.41 -7.79
C ALA A 81 -6.54 -1.07 -6.92
N PHE A 82 -6.82 -0.74 -5.66
CA PHE A 82 -5.79 -0.39 -4.67
C PHE A 82 -5.66 -1.54 -3.67
N LEU A 83 -4.48 -2.13 -3.64
CA LEU A 83 -4.16 -3.28 -2.82
C LEU A 83 -3.23 -2.87 -1.69
N TYR A 84 -3.51 -3.39 -0.50
CA TYR A 84 -2.70 -3.18 0.70
C TYR A 84 -2.51 -4.50 1.44
N PRO A 85 -1.45 -4.64 2.24
CA PRO A 85 -1.23 -5.83 3.05
C PRO A 85 -2.45 -6.16 3.92
N ASP A 86 -2.84 -7.44 3.95
CA ASP A 86 -3.97 -7.93 4.74
C ASP A 86 -3.70 -8.07 6.25
N GLY A 87 -2.44 -7.84 6.67
CA GLY A 87 -1.97 -7.98 8.05
C GLY A 87 -1.78 -9.42 8.52
N LYS A 88 -1.98 -10.43 7.67
CA LYS A 88 -1.96 -11.87 8.02
C LYS A 88 -0.92 -12.68 7.24
N GLY A 89 0.16 -12.03 6.81
CA GLY A 89 1.20 -12.69 6.00
C GLY A 89 1.72 -11.84 4.84
N GLY A 90 1.20 -10.63 4.68
CA GLY A 90 1.74 -9.64 3.73
C GLY A 90 1.18 -9.78 2.31
N SER A 91 0.17 -10.63 2.09
CA SER A 91 -0.55 -10.65 0.82
C SER A 91 -1.28 -9.32 0.62
N GLU A 92 -1.04 -8.70 -0.54
CA GLU A 92 -1.72 -7.48 -0.93
C GLU A 92 -3.13 -7.82 -1.42
N ILE A 93 -4.15 -7.32 -0.73
CA ILE A 93 -5.56 -7.51 -1.07
C ILE A 93 -6.21 -6.19 -1.44
N VAL A 94 -7.19 -6.22 -2.33
CA VAL A 94 -7.96 -5.02 -2.69
C VAL A 94 -8.68 -4.48 -1.45
N THR A 95 -8.37 -3.24 -1.10
CA THR A 95 -9.07 -2.53 -0.03
C THR A 95 -9.97 -1.42 -0.54
N HIS A 96 -9.72 -0.94 -1.76
CA HIS A 96 -10.50 0.11 -2.41
C HIS A 96 -10.46 -0.04 -3.93
N ILE A 97 -11.52 0.42 -4.59
CA ILE A 97 -11.59 0.51 -6.05
C ILE A 97 -12.24 1.82 -6.48
N ASP A 98 -11.75 2.36 -7.59
CA ASP A 98 -12.38 3.46 -8.32
C ASP A 98 -12.71 3.02 -9.74
N ALA A 99 -13.82 3.54 -10.27
CA ALA A 99 -14.23 3.30 -11.65
C ALA A 99 -14.54 4.63 -12.33
N ARG A 100 -13.99 4.80 -13.54
CA ARG A 100 -14.20 6.00 -14.35
C ARG A 100 -14.32 5.67 -15.82
N ARG A 101 -14.86 6.61 -16.60
CA ARG A 101 -14.75 6.61 -18.05
C ARG A 101 -13.42 7.22 -18.49
N SER A 102 -13.06 7.07 -19.76
CA SER A 102 -11.80 7.57 -20.33
C SER A 102 -11.61 9.09 -20.23
N ASP A 103 -12.70 9.85 -20.10
CA ASP A 103 -12.71 11.30 -19.88
C ASP A 103 -12.57 11.69 -18.40
N GLY A 104 -12.42 10.71 -17.51
CA GLY A 104 -12.23 10.93 -16.08
C GLY A 104 -13.52 10.96 -15.26
N ALA A 105 -14.71 10.95 -15.89
CA ALA A 105 -15.97 10.96 -15.16
C ALA A 105 -16.16 9.67 -14.35
N GLU A 106 -16.56 9.79 -13.08
CA GLU A 106 -16.87 8.65 -12.23
C GLU A 106 -18.05 7.85 -12.80
N VAL A 107 -17.98 6.52 -12.67
CA VAL A 107 -19.05 5.60 -13.07
C VAL A 107 -19.33 4.60 -11.96
N ASP A 108 -20.47 3.93 -12.04
CA ASP A 108 -20.80 2.87 -11.08
C ASP A 108 -19.74 1.77 -11.08
N ARG A 109 -19.25 1.45 -9.88
CA ARG A 109 -18.13 0.53 -9.70
C ARG A 109 -18.51 -0.91 -10.00
N ALA A 110 -19.72 -1.32 -9.59
CA ALA A 110 -20.20 -2.68 -9.81
C ALA A 110 -20.45 -2.94 -11.31
N ALA A 111 -21.06 -1.97 -12.00
CA ALA A 111 -21.24 -2.01 -13.45
C ALA A 111 -19.90 -2.08 -14.19
N CYS A 112 -18.89 -1.37 -13.73
CA CYS A 112 -17.56 -1.43 -14.33
C CYS A 112 -16.90 -2.81 -14.15
N VAL A 113 -16.98 -3.38 -12.94
CA VAL A 113 -16.48 -4.73 -12.65
C VAL A 113 -17.17 -5.79 -13.52
N GLU A 114 -18.50 -5.71 -13.64
CA GLU A 114 -19.28 -6.60 -14.50
C GLU A 114 -18.88 -6.46 -15.98
N ALA A 115 -18.72 -5.22 -16.46
CA ALA A 115 -18.33 -4.96 -17.85
C ALA A 115 -16.92 -5.48 -18.17
N LEU A 116 -15.97 -5.35 -17.24
CA LEU A 116 -14.62 -5.88 -17.40
C LEU A 116 -14.58 -7.40 -17.36
N SER A 117 -15.42 -8.03 -16.54
CA SER A 117 -15.49 -9.50 -16.39
C SER A 117 -16.04 -10.22 -17.64
N ARG A 118 -16.72 -9.50 -18.53
CA ARG A 118 -17.38 -10.05 -19.73
C ARG A 118 -16.58 -9.83 -21.02
N ARG A 119 -15.35 -9.32 -20.91
CA ARG A 119 -14.50 -8.93 -22.04
C ARG A 119 -13.95 -10.11 -22.83
#